data_AF-A0A0L8IBC1-F1
#
_entry.id   AF-A0A0L8IBC1-F1
#
_cell.length_a   1.000
_cell.length_b   1.000
_cell.length_c   1.000
_cell.angle_alpha   90.00
_cell.angle_beta   90.00
_cell.angle_gamma   90.00
#
_symmetry.space_group_name_H-M   'P 1'
#
loop_
_entity.id
_entity.type
_entity.pdbx_description
1 polymer ?
#
loop_
_entity_poly.entity_id
_entity_poly.type
_entity_poly.pdbx_seq_one_letter_code
_entity_poly.pdbx_strand_id
1 'polypeptide(L)'
;AKLRLPLDGMTELVKKTAVNSLLQLRASSDKVVQKSEPVVRCGRKWKPVEAAVRAESKLRCEDMSRGQFGHAGLGSLKFWASWSKMSSKERRSELLERKAAGHHGKMKNRDLKCRTLLDMSLKLLQFVIGSMYDTVASLKDLKRWGLAQDDACNLCQEEGCTTAHILARYPISLRQRRYTWRHNR
;
A
#
# COMPACT_ATOMS: atom_id res chain seq x y z
N ALA A 1 17.07 10.88 -5.27
CA ALA A 1 15.73 10.62 -5.84
C ALA A 1 14.75 10.29 -4.72
N LYS A 2 13.61 11.02 -4.67
CA LYS A 2 12.63 11.02 -3.57
C LYS A 2 11.88 9.69 -3.43
N LEU A 3 11.50 9.33 -2.21
CA LEU A 3 10.58 8.21 -1.94
C LEU A 3 9.20 8.51 -2.55
N ARG A 4 8.39 7.49 -2.77
CA ARG A 4 7.01 7.64 -3.26
C ARG A 4 6.02 7.04 -2.26
N LEU A 5 4.83 7.63 -2.21
CA LEU A 5 3.74 7.09 -1.42
C LEU A 5 3.18 5.83 -2.11
N PRO A 6 2.88 4.75 -1.36
CA PRO A 6 2.31 3.51 -1.87
C PRO A 6 0.80 3.66 -2.11
N LEU A 7 0.39 4.65 -2.89
CA LEU A 7 -1.03 4.92 -3.15
C LEU A 7 -1.70 3.71 -3.80
N ASP A 8 -1.02 3.06 -4.74
CA ASP A 8 -1.52 1.83 -5.37
C ASP A 8 -1.76 0.74 -4.32
N GLY A 9 -0.79 0.51 -3.44
CA GLY A 9 -0.93 -0.46 -2.34
C GLY A 9 -2.07 -0.12 -1.37
N MET A 10 -2.25 1.16 -1.03
CA MET A 10 -3.37 1.61 -0.21
C MET A 10 -4.71 1.37 -0.88
N THR A 11 -4.83 1.69 -2.18
CA THR A 11 -6.08 1.46 -2.92
C THR A 11 -6.41 -0.02 -3.04
N GLU A 12 -5.41 -0.87 -3.28
CA GLU A 12 -5.61 -2.32 -3.33
C GLU A 12 -6.02 -2.89 -1.98
N LEU A 13 -5.45 -2.40 -0.88
CA LEU A 13 -5.90 -2.78 0.46
C LEU A 13 -7.35 -2.38 0.72
N VAL A 14 -7.75 -1.16 0.37
CA VAL A 14 -9.15 -0.71 0.50
C VAL A 14 -10.10 -1.56 -0.35
N LYS A 15 -9.71 -1.90 -1.58
CA LYS A 15 -10.50 -2.80 -2.44
C LYS A 15 -10.61 -4.19 -1.83
N LYS A 16 -9.50 -4.75 -1.32
CA LYS A 16 -9.44 -6.09 -0.71
C LYS A 16 -10.32 -6.14 0.55
N THR A 17 -10.24 -5.14 1.43
CA THR A 17 -11.07 -5.09 2.65
C THR A 17 -12.54 -4.94 2.31
N ALA A 18 -12.90 -4.07 1.36
CA ALA A 18 -14.27 -3.90 0.90
C ALA A 18 -14.90 -5.19 0.35
N VAL A 19 -14.19 -5.89 -0.54
CA VAL A 19 -14.66 -7.19 -1.06
C VAL A 19 -14.73 -8.22 0.06
N ASN A 20 -13.74 -8.28 0.95
CA ASN A 20 -13.74 -9.24 2.06
C ASN A 20 -14.96 -9.06 2.96
N SER A 21 -15.26 -7.83 3.40
CA SER A 21 -16.43 -7.54 4.23
C SER A 21 -17.74 -7.92 3.53
N LEU A 22 -17.86 -7.62 2.23
CA LEU A 22 -19.04 -8.01 1.44
C LEU A 22 -19.20 -9.54 1.34
N LEU A 23 -18.11 -10.26 1.08
CA LEU A 23 -18.13 -11.73 1.02
C LEU A 23 -18.37 -12.38 2.40
N GLN A 24 -17.94 -11.73 3.48
CA GLN A 24 -18.24 -12.18 4.85
C GLN A 24 -19.73 -12.10 5.14
N LEU A 25 -20.38 -10.97 4.81
CA LEU A 25 -21.81 -10.77 5.06
C LEU A 25 -22.68 -11.72 4.23
N ARG A 26 -22.33 -11.94 2.96
CA ARG A 26 -23.00 -12.93 2.09
C ARG A 26 -22.91 -14.38 2.59
N ALA A 27 -21.81 -14.70 3.26
CA ALA A 27 -21.55 -16.03 3.81
C ALA A 27 -21.98 -16.18 5.28
N SER A 28 -22.70 -15.19 5.84
CA SER A 28 -23.22 -15.26 7.21
C SER A 28 -24.28 -16.36 7.34
N SER A 29 -24.31 -17.02 8.50
CA SER A 29 -25.35 -18.01 8.83
C SER A 29 -26.71 -17.34 9.10
N ASP A 30 -26.71 -16.08 9.49
CA ASP A 30 -27.93 -15.32 9.75
C ASP A 30 -28.57 -14.83 8.45
N LYS A 31 -29.82 -15.26 8.21
CA LYS A 31 -30.61 -14.92 7.01
C LYS A 31 -30.90 -13.43 6.90
N VAL A 32 -31.02 -12.71 8.03
CA VAL A 32 -31.25 -11.25 8.03
C VAL A 32 -30.00 -10.53 7.56
N VAL A 33 -28.84 -10.92 8.09
CA VAL A 33 -27.54 -10.37 7.69
C VAL A 33 -27.22 -10.71 6.24
N GLN A 34 -27.52 -11.92 5.80
CA GLN A 34 -27.29 -12.34 4.41
C GLN A 34 -28.12 -11.53 3.40
N LYS A 35 -29.36 -11.17 3.78
CA LYS A 35 -30.25 -10.31 2.97
C LYS A 35 -29.88 -8.83 3.06
N SER A 36 -29.03 -8.44 4.00
CA SER A 36 -28.52 -7.07 4.03
C SER A 36 -27.61 -6.88 2.81
N GLU A 37 -27.97 -5.95 1.94
CA GLU A 37 -27.14 -5.54 0.80
C GLU A 37 -26.42 -4.22 1.17
N PRO A 38 -25.31 -4.29 1.93
CA PRO A 38 -24.64 -3.08 2.39
C PRO A 38 -24.02 -2.33 1.22
N VAL A 39 -24.25 -1.01 1.20
CA VAL A 39 -23.58 -0.12 0.25
C VAL A 39 -22.17 0.18 0.76
N VAL A 40 -21.19 -0.61 0.30
CA VAL A 40 -19.79 -0.37 0.61
C VAL A 40 -19.28 0.84 -0.19
N ARG A 41 -18.89 1.91 0.51
CA ARG A 41 -18.44 3.17 -0.09
C ARG A 41 -16.98 3.06 -0.57
N CYS A 42 -16.76 2.64 -1.81
CA CYS A 42 -15.43 2.58 -2.45
C CYS A 42 -15.23 3.61 -3.57
N GLY A 43 -15.80 4.81 -3.39
CA GLY A 43 -15.76 5.88 -4.39
C GLY A 43 -16.67 5.62 -5.60
N ARG A 44 -16.53 6.45 -6.64
CA ARG A 44 -17.40 6.41 -7.84
C ARG A 44 -16.92 5.46 -8.93
N LYS A 45 -15.60 5.30 -9.07
CA LYS A 45 -14.98 4.59 -10.21
C LYS A 45 -14.99 3.08 -10.07
N TRP A 46 -15.10 2.55 -8.85
CA TRP A 46 -14.93 1.13 -8.59
C TRP A 46 -16.00 0.62 -7.64
N LYS A 47 -16.70 -0.43 -8.07
CA LYS A 47 -17.80 -1.03 -7.33
C LYS A 47 -17.40 -2.42 -6.81
N PRO A 48 -17.45 -2.65 -5.47
CA PRO A 48 -16.99 -3.90 -4.88
C PRO A 48 -17.88 -5.10 -5.24
N VAL A 49 -19.18 -4.89 -5.40
CA VAL A 49 -20.16 -5.93 -5.78
C VAL A 49 -19.81 -6.51 -7.15
N GLU A 50 -19.71 -5.65 -8.18
CA GLU A 50 -19.37 -6.05 -9.55
C GLU A 50 -17.98 -6.70 -9.61
N ALA A 51 -17.04 -6.18 -8.84
CA ALA A 51 -15.72 -6.75 -8.73
C ALA A 51 -15.76 -8.18 -8.16
N ALA A 52 -16.51 -8.43 -7.08
CA ALA A 52 -16.66 -9.76 -6.49
C ALA A 52 -17.27 -10.75 -7.49
N VAL A 53 -18.37 -10.36 -8.15
CA VAL A 53 -19.02 -11.20 -9.17
C VAL A 53 -18.07 -11.55 -10.31
N ARG A 54 -17.32 -10.57 -10.84
CA ARG A 54 -16.34 -10.83 -11.91
C ARG A 54 -15.23 -11.80 -11.47
N ALA A 55 -14.80 -11.73 -10.21
CA ALA A 55 -13.81 -12.68 -9.68
C ALA A 55 -14.39 -14.08 -9.51
N GLU A 56 -15.64 -14.21 -9.06
CA GLU A 56 -16.37 -15.48 -9.00
C GLU A 56 -16.56 -16.09 -10.38
N SER A 57 -16.99 -15.32 -11.38
CA SER A 57 -17.11 -15.79 -12.76
C SER A 57 -15.79 -16.30 -13.31
N LYS A 58 -14.69 -15.55 -13.10
CA LYS A 58 -13.34 -15.98 -13.52
C LYS A 58 -12.93 -17.29 -12.84
N LEU A 59 -13.18 -17.41 -11.55
CA LEU A 59 -12.89 -18.62 -10.77
C LEU A 59 -13.71 -19.82 -11.25
N ARG A 60 -14.98 -19.64 -11.59
CA ARG A 60 -15.80 -20.69 -12.20
C ARG A 60 -15.33 -21.08 -13.60
N CYS A 61 -14.95 -20.12 -14.44
CA CYS A 61 -14.40 -20.41 -15.77
C CYS A 61 -13.12 -21.23 -15.66
N GLU A 62 -12.20 -20.84 -14.77
CA GLU A 62 -10.97 -21.61 -14.54
C GLU A 62 -11.23 -22.99 -13.91
N ASP A 63 -12.29 -23.14 -13.10
CA ASP A 63 -12.73 -24.44 -12.58
C ASP A 63 -13.13 -25.40 -13.71
N MET A 64 -13.82 -24.86 -14.72
CA MET A 64 -14.26 -25.61 -15.89
C MET A 64 -13.09 -25.94 -16.82
N SER A 65 -12.16 -25.01 -16.98
CA SER A 65 -10.95 -25.16 -17.80
C SER A 65 -9.78 -25.79 -17.05
N ARG A 66 -10.02 -26.54 -15.97
CA ARG A 66 -8.96 -27.28 -15.25
C ARG A 66 -8.23 -28.21 -16.22
N GLY A 67 -6.94 -27.97 -16.41
CA GLY A 67 -6.15 -28.72 -17.38
C GLY A 67 -4.70 -28.28 -17.42
N GLN A 68 -4.04 -28.61 -18.53
CA GLN A 68 -2.63 -28.32 -18.74
C GLN A 68 -2.38 -26.80 -18.83
N PHE A 69 -1.49 -26.30 -17.97
CA PHE A 69 -0.93 -24.95 -18.10
C PHE A 69 0.45 -25.05 -18.73
N GLY A 70 0.62 -24.43 -19.91
CA GLY A 70 1.88 -24.49 -20.66
C GLY A 70 2.26 -25.92 -21.04
N HIS A 71 3.55 -26.26 -20.96
CA HIS A 71 4.06 -27.59 -21.29
C HIS A 71 4.25 -28.50 -20.07
N ALA A 72 3.69 -28.16 -18.90
CA ALA A 72 3.91 -28.89 -17.65
C ALA A 72 3.14 -30.22 -17.54
N GLY A 73 2.23 -30.52 -18.47
CA GLY A 73 1.38 -31.70 -18.44
C GLY A 73 0.17 -31.60 -17.49
N LEU A 74 -0.76 -32.55 -17.62
CA LEU A 74 -1.94 -32.65 -16.75
C LEU A 74 -1.54 -33.07 -15.33
N GLY A 75 -2.06 -32.39 -14.31
CA GLY A 75 -1.83 -32.74 -12.90
C GLY A 75 -0.54 -32.18 -12.26
N SER A 76 0.34 -31.52 -13.01
CA SER A 76 1.58 -30.93 -12.46
C SER A 76 1.37 -29.69 -11.59
N LEU A 77 0.21 -29.06 -11.66
CA LEU A 77 -0.10 -27.89 -10.82
C LEU A 77 -0.93 -28.29 -9.60
N LYS A 78 -0.63 -27.63 -8.47
CA LYS A 78 -1.51 -27.66 -7.29
C LYS A 78 -2.77 -26.88 -7.62
N PHE A 79 -3.82 -27.58 -8.02
CA PHE A 79 -5.14 -26.99 -8.19
C PHE A 79 -5.81 -26.80 -6.83
N TRP A 80 -6.53 -25.71 -6.70
CA TRP A 80 -7.47 -25.49 -5.60
C TRP A 80 -8.62 -26.52 -5.68
N ALA A 81 -9.31 -26.79 -4.57
CA ALA A 81 -10.46 -27.70 -4.55
C ALA A 81 -11.55 -27.21 -5.53
N SER A 82 -12.32 -28.08 -6.20
CA SER A 82 -13.39 -27.63 -7.11
C SER A 82 -14.35 -26.67 -6.40
N TRP A 83 -14.86 -25.66 -7.11
CA TRP A 83 -15.72 -24.62 -6.56
C TRP A 83 -16.91 -25.18 -5.76
N SER A 84 -17.48 -26.28 -6.25
CA SER A 84 -18.57 -27.02 -5.62
C SER A 84 -18.17 -27.66 -4.29
N LYS A 85 -16.91 -28.08 -4.15
CA LYS A 85 -16.35 -28.73 -2.95
C LYS A 85 -15.74 -27.76 -1.94
N MET A 86 -15.49 -26.51 -2.34
CA MET A 86 -14.91 -25.50 -1.44
C MET A 86 -15.88 -25.07 -0.34
N SER A 87 -15.34 -24.94 0.87
CA SER A 87 -16.02 -24.24 1.96
C SER A 87 -16.18 -22.75 1.67
N SER A 88 -17.14 -22.10 2.35
CA SER A 88 -17.33 -20.64 2.23
C SER A 88 -16.08 -19.84 2.60
N LYS A 89 -15.23 -20.37 3.49
CA LYS A 89 -13.96 -19.73 3.88
C LYS A 89 -12.92 -19.83 2.78
N GLU A 90 -12.78 -21.00 2.16
CA GLU A 90 -11.84 -21.22 1.04
C GLU A 90 -12.25 -20.43 -0.20
N ARG A 91 -13.56 -20.38 -0.51
CA ARG A 91 -14.07 -19.54 -1.61
C ARG A 91 -13.67 -18.08 -1.40
N ARG A 92 -13.80 -17.58 -0.17
CA ARG A 92 -13.43 -16.20 0.17
C ARG A 92 -11.93 -15.95 0.00
N SER A 93 -11.07 -16.83 0.51
CA SER A 93 -9.63 -16.65 0.36
C SER A 93 -9.20 -16.66 -1.10
N GLU A 94 -9.74 -17.58 -1.91
CA GLU A 94 -9.41 -17.68 -3.32
C GLU A 94 -9.85 -16.45 -4.12
N LEU A 95 -11.06 -15.94 -3.85
CA LEU A 95 -11.55 -14.70 -4.46
C LEU A 95 -10.69 -13.48 -4.11
N LEU A 96 -10.23 -13.40 -2.86
CA LEU A 96 -9.36 -12.32 -2.41
C LEU A 96 -7.96 -12.39 -3.01
N GLU A 97 -7.40 -13.60 -3.13
CA GLU A 97 -6.09 -13.80 -3.78
C GLU A 97 -6.15 -13.49 -5.28
N ARG A 98 -7.25 -13.80 -5.97
CA ARG A 98 -7.41 -13.46 -7.39
C ARG A 98 -7.62 -11.97 -7.64
N LYS A 99 -8.16 -11.24 -6.66
CA LYS A 99 -8.14 -9.78 -6.68
C LYS A 99 -6.73 -9.24 -6.45
N ALA A 100 -5.96 -9.85 -5.56
CA ALA A 100 -4.55 -9.49 -5.35
C ALA A 100 -3.66 -9.80 -6.58
N ALA A 101 -3.92 -10.91 -7.27
CA ALA A 101 -3.16 -11.35 -8.45
C ALA A 101 -3.45 -10.52 -9.71
N GLY A 102 -4.52 -9.71 -9.70
CA GLY A 102 -4.87 -8.82 -10.82
C GLY A 102 -3.89 -7.68 -11.02
N HIS A 103 -3.18 -7.25 -9.98
CA HIS A 103 -2.09 -6.28 -10.02
C HIS A 103 -1.14 -6.61 -8.86
N HIS A 104 -0.23 -7.58 -9.06
CA HIS A 104 1.09 -7.40 -8.46
C HIS A 104 1.72 -6.21 -9.19
N GLY A 105 1.28 -4.99 -8.88
CA GLY A 105 2.06 -3.81 -9.15
C GLY A 105 3.38 -4.09 -8.49
N LYS A 106 4.40 -4.43 -9.29
CA LYS A 106 5.78 -4.58 -8.81
C LYS A 106 6.01 -3.34 -7.96
N MET A 107 6.10 -3.54 -6.64
CA MET A 107 6.37 -2.47 -5.69
C MET A 107 7.60 -1.77 -6.25
N LYS A 108 7.45 -0.52 -6.71
CA LYS A 108 8.61 0.16 -7.29
C LYS A 108 9.60 0.26 -6.14
N ASN A 109 10.88 0.02 -6.39
CA ASN A 109 11.96 -0.14 -5.37
C ASN A 109 12.09 0.99 -4.32
N ARG A 110 11.20 1.99 -4.31
CA ARG A 110 11.20 3.20 -3.46
C ARG A 110 9.85 3.52 -2.79
N ASP A 111 8.86 2.63 -2.91
CA ASP A 111 7.57 2.83 -2.23
C ASP A 111 7.69 2.39 -0.77
N LEU A 112 7.24 3.24 0.16
CA LEU A 112 7.11 2.84 1.56
C LEU A 112 6.12 1.68 1.67
N LYS A 113 6.33 0.76 2.61
CA LYS A 113 5.33 -0.29 2.86
C LYS A 113 4.07 0.37 3.43
N CYS A 114 2.91 0.08 2.84
CA CYS A 114 1.64 0.64 3.31
C CYS A 114 1.40 0.40 4.80
N ARG A 115 1.75 -0.80 5.29
CA ARG A 115 1.63 -1.13 6.72
C ARG A 115 2.48 -0.21 7.60
N THR A 116 3.71 0.07 7.17
CA THR A 116 4.60 1.00 7.87
C THR A 116 4.01 2.40 7.94
N LEU A 117 3.30 2.88 6.92
CA LEU A 117 2.61 4.18 6.96
C LEU A 117 1.43 4.20 7.95
N LEU A 118 0.64 3.13 7.98
CA LEU A 118 -0.53 3.02 8.85
C LEU A 118 -0.16 2.86 10.33
N ASP A 119 0.98 2.25 10.61
CA ASP A 119 1.49 2.05 11.98
C ASP A 119 2.19 3.32 12.54
N MET A 120 2.43 4.36 11.73
CA MET A 120 3.08 5.59 12.20
C MET A 120 2.10 6.48 12.98
N SER A 121 2.61 7.21 13.98
CA SER A 121 1.86 8.31 14.58
C SER A 121 1.59 9.41 13.56
N LEU A 122 0.49 10.15 13.71
CA LEU A 122 0.10 11.23 12.79
C LEU A 122 1.20 12.29 12.60
N LYS A 123 1.92 12.63 13.68
CA LYS A 123 3.03 13.59 13.63
C LYS A 123 4.19 13.07 12.78
N LEU A 124 4.55 11.80 12.97
CA LEU A 124 5.62 11.18 12.19
C LEU A 124 5.21 11.03 10.72
N LEU A 125 3.95 10.66 10.46
CA LEU A 125 3.41 10.57 9.11
C LEU A 125 3.44 11.93 8.40
N GLN A 126 3.00 13.00 9.08
CA GLN A 126 3.04 14.37 8.56
C GLN A 126 4.47 14.76 8.20
N PHE A 127 5.43 14.47 9.07
CA PHE A 127 6.84 14.75 8.82
C PHE A 127 7.42 13.94 7.66
N VAL A 128 7.12 12.64 7.57
CA VAL A 128 7.58 11.77 6.48
C VAL A 128 7.01 12.23 5.15
N ILE A 129 5.69 12.44 5.06
CA ILE A 129 5.06 12.97 3.84
C ILE A 129 5.66 14.33 3.49
N GLY A 130 5.80 15.20 4.50
CA GLY A 130 6.39 16.52 4.34
C GLY A 130 7.77 16.47 3.72
N SER A 131 8.65 15.64 4.28
CA SER A 131 10.04 15.49 3.87
C SER A 131 10.18 14.83 2.50
N MET A 132 9.24 13.98 2.10
CA MET A 132 9.21 13.38 0.76
C MET A 132 8.92 14.40 -0.33
N TYR A 133 8.10 15.41 -0.03
CA TYR A 133 7.65 16.42 -0.99
C TYR A 133 8.29 17.80 -0.82
N ASP A 134 9.31 17.93 0.05
CA ASP A 134 9.93 19.22 0.42
C ASP A 134 8.87 20.25 0.85
N THR A 135 8.02 19.82 1.79
CA THR A 135 6.98 20.66 2.43
C THR A 135 7.16 20.77 3.94
N VAL A 136 8.29 20.32 4.46
CA VAL A 136 8.71 20.63 5.84
C VAL A 136 9.31 22.03 5.83
N ALA A 137 9.15 22.78 6.92
CA ALA A 137 9.78 24.09 7.09
C ALA A 137 11.32 24.00 7.20
N SER A 138 11.99 23.67 6.10
CA SER A 138 13.44 23.84 5.94
C SER A 138 13.74 25.27 5.49
N LEU A 139 14.94 25.79 5.76
CA LEU A 139 15.30 27.17 5.38
C LEU A 139 15.18 27.39 3.86
N LYS A 140 15.52 26.36 3.07
CA LYS A 140 15.29 26.36 1.63
C LYS A 140 13.81 26.46 1.26
N ASP A 141 12.95 25.70 1.93
CA ASP A 141 11.51 25.71 1.64
C ASP A 141 10.86 27.02 2.13
N LEU A 142 11.29 27.55 3.26
CA LEU A 142 10.85 28.85 3.78
C LEU A 142 11.21 29.99 2.82
N LYS A 143 12.43 30.00 2.26
CA LYS A 143 12.83 30.95 1.21
C LYS A 143 12.00 30.77 -0.05
N ARG A 144 11.76 29.52 -0.47
CA ARG A 144 10.89 29.21 -1.61
C ARG A 144 9.45 29.68 -1.41
N TRP A 145 8.94 29.69 -0.18
CA TRP A 145 7.61 30.19 0.17
C TRP A 145 7.56 31.70 0.43
N GLY A 146 8.70 32.41 0.34
CA GLY A 146 8.77 33.85 0.65
C GLY A 146 8.64 34.18 2.13
N LEU A 147 8.81 33.20 3.03
CA LEU A 147 8.75 33.37 4.49
C LEU A 147 10.13 33.63 5.12
N ALA A 148 11.21 33.36 4.40
CA ALA A 148 12.58 33.67 4.80
C ALA A 148 13.32 34.36 3.65
N GLN A 149 14.27 35.24 3.98
CA GLN A 149 15.11 35.89 2.96
C GLN A 149 16.25 34.99 2.49
N ASP A 150 16.86 34.26 3.44
CA ASP A 150 18.03 33.41 3.19
C ASP A 150 17.75 31.94 3.47
N ASP A 151 18.44 31.07 2.73
CA ASP A 151 18.41 29.62 2.85
C ASP A 151 19.72 29.03 3.38
N ALA A 152 20.59 29.90 3.91
CA ALA A 152 21.85 29.53 4.52
C ALA A 152 21.63 28.82 5.87
N CYS A 153 22.33 27.72 6.10
CA CYS A 153 22.24 26.99 7.35
C CYS A 153 22.85 27.80 8.52
N ASN A 154 22.09 28.02 9.59
CA ASN A 154 22.56 28.76 10.78
C ASN A 154 23.80 28.17 11.46
N LEU A 155 24.10 26.90 11.22
CA LEU A 155 25.19 26.22 11.90
C LEU A 155 26.44 26.08 11.00
N CYS A 156 26.31 25.81 9.69
CA CYS A 156 27.46 25.61 8.77
C CYS A 156 27.58 26.67 7.69
N GLN A 157 26.62 27.58 7.61
CA GLN A 157 26.57 28.69 6.64
C GLN A 157 26.54 28.25 5.16
N GLU A 158 26.30 26.96 4.88
CA GLU A 158 26.07 26.50 3.49
C GLU A 158 24.69 26.92 3.01
N GLU A 159 24.62 27.42 1.77
CA GLU A 159 23.38 27.75 1.06
C GLU A 159 22.58 26.50 0.67
N GLY A 160 21.27 26.64 0.48
CA GLY A 160 20.41 25.53 0.08
C GLY A 160 20.12 24.51 1.19
N CYS A 161 19.91 24.97 2.43
CA CYS A 161 19.65 24.12 3.59
C CYS A 161 18.29 23.39 3.49
N THR A 162 18.35 22.16 2.96
CA THR A 162 17.21 21.22 2.82
C THR A 162 16.96 20.44 4.11
N THR A 163 15.78 19.80 4.21
CA THR A 163 15.50 18.84 5.29
C THR A 163 16.54 17.71 5.37
N ALA A 164 17.04 17.23 4.23
CA ALA A 164 18.11 16.22 4.19
C ALA A 164 19.45 16.77 4.72
N HIS A 165 19.75 18.03 4.47
CA HIS A 165 20.92 18.70 5.03
C HIS A 165 20.85 18.70 6.57
N ILE A 166 19.71 19.10 7.14
CA ILE A 166 19.49 19.13 8.59
C ILE A 166 19.59 17.74 9.23
N LEU A 167 18.99 16.72 8.61
CA LEU A 167 18.86 15.38 9.22
C LEU A 167 20.04 14.44 8.98
N ALA A 168 20.74 14.54 7.85
CA ALA A 168 21.67 13.50 7.41
C ALA A 168 23.05 14.02 6.97
N ARG A 169 23.14 15.26 6.46
CA ARG A 169 24.37 15.75 5.82
C ARG A 169 25.20 16.69 6.68
N TYR A 170 24.78 16.97 7.90
CA TYR A 170 25.32 18.10 8.64
C TYR A 170 26.73 17.83 9.25
N PRO A 171 27.82 18.38 8.69
CA PRO A 171 29.19 18.00 9.04
C PRO A 171 29.57 18.40 10.48
N ILE A 172 28.99 19.48 10.99
CA ILE A 172 29.23 19.93 12.36
C ILE A 172 28.49 19.04 13.37
N SER A 173 27.35 18.43 13.03
CA SER A 173 26.68 17.48 13.95
C SER A 173 27.42 16.15 14.01
N LEU A 174 28.07 15.73 12.91
CA LEU A 174 29.03 14.61 12.92
C LEU A 174 30.21 14.92 13.84
N ARG A 175 30.86 16.09 13.69
CA ARG A 175 31.98 16.51 14.54
C ARG A 175 31.58 16.63 16.02
N GLN A 176 30.38 17.13 16.30
CA GLN A 176 29.85 17.28 17.66
C GLN A 176 29.23 15.99 18.23
N ARG A 177 29.30 14.86 17.51
CA ARG A 177 28.77 13.54 17.92
C ARG A 177 27.30 13.57 18.35
N ARG A 178 26.46 14.43 17.75
CA ARG A 178 25.03 14.54 18.09
C ARG A 178 24.21 13.32 17.64
N TYR A 179 24.73 12.54 16.71
CA TYR A 179 24.16 11.25 16.30
C TYR A 179 25.27 10.21 16.11
N THR A 180 24.97 8.98 16.52
CA THR A 180 25.83 7.82 16.33
C THR A 180 25.36 7.01 15.12
N TRP A 181 26.24 6.80 14.14
CA TRP A 181 25.95 5.97 12.98
C TRP A 181 26.38 4.53 13.23
N ARG A 182 25.73 3.55 12.58
CA ARG A 182 26.02 2.11 12.78
C ARG A 182 27.47 1.74 12.42
N HIS A 183 28.14 2.56 11.61
CA HIS A 183 29.54 2.38 11.21
C HIS A 183 30.48 3.40 11.86
N ASN A 184 30.11 3.99 13.01
CA ASN A 184 31.03 4.80 13.83
C ASN A 184 32.02 3.95 14.63
N ARG A 185 32.07 2.64 14.37
CA ARG A 185 33.04 1.68 14.91
C ARG A 185 33.99 1.27 13.81
#